data_AF-A0A1Q8VJ52-F1
#
_entry.id   AF-A0A1Q8VJ52-F1
#
_cell.length_a   1.000
_cell.length_b   1.000
_cell.length_c   1.000
_cell.angle_alpha   90.00
_cell.angle_beta   90.00
_cell.angle_gamma   90.00
#
_symmetry.space_group_name_H-M   'P 1'
#
loop_
_entity.id
_entity.type
_entity.pdbx_description
1 polymer ?
#
loop_
_entity_poly.entity_id
_entity_poly.type
_entity_poly.pdbx_seq_one_letter_code
_entity_poly.pdbx_strand_id
1 'polypeptide(L)' 'MADPAHRPAPRPPVPAPPRADVALTAAQGLNDRADELTEIAQMPLEERAAALSAIHEDLASVLHKAEG' A
#
# COMPACT_ATOMS: atom_id res chain seq x y z
N MET A 1 -38.16 14.84 -30.88
CA MET A 1 -37.71 13.43 -30.93
C MET A 1 -36.51 13.31 -30.02
N ALA A 2 -36.70 12.82 -28.80
CA ALA A 2 -35.61 12.58 -27.85
C ALA A 2 -35.06 11.17 -28.10
N ASP A 3 -33.77 11.06 -28.38
CA ASP A 3 -33.10 9.79 -28.62
C ASP A 3 -33.08 8.94 -27.33
N PRO A 4 -33.63 7.72 -27.33
CA PRO A 4 -33.78 6.92 -26.11
C PRO A 4 -32.50 6.15 -25.71
N ALA A 5 -31.35 6.35 -26.36
CA ALA A 5 -30.21 5.43 -26.24
C ALA A 5 -29.17 5.76 -25.15
N HIS A 6 -29.26 6.87 -24.41
CA HIS A 6 -28.22 7.18 -23.40
C HIS A 6 -28.53 6.55 -22.03
N ARG A 7 -28.46 5.21 -21.94
CA ARG A 7 -28.41 4.52 -20.65
C ARG A 7 -26.97 4.61 -20.11
N PRO A 8 -26.73 5.17 -18.90
CA PRO A 8 -25.40 5.21 -18.33
C PRO A 8 -24.86 3.78 -18.16
N ALA A 9 -23.64 3.53 -18.60
CA ALA A 9 -22.98 2.25 -18.38
C ALA A 9 -22.87 1.97 -16.86
N PRO A 10 -23.03 0.71 -16.40
CA PRO A 10 -22.83 0.36 -15.01
C PRO A 10 -21.42 0.76 -14.57
N ARG A 11 -21.31 1.49 -13.46
CA ARG A 11 -20.00 1.81 -12.88
C ARG A 11 -19.31 0.51 -12.46
N PRO A 12 -17.98 0.39 -12.65
CA PRO A 12 -17.25 -0.77 -12.18
C PRO A 12 -17.48 -0.99 -10.69
N PRO A 13 -17.57 -2.24 -10.21
CA PRO A 13 -17.73 -2.53 -8.80
C PRO A 13 -16.54 -1.96 -8.03
N VAL A 14 -16.84 -1.29 -6.91
CA VAL A 14 -15.81 -0.75 -6.03
C VAL A 14 -15.11 -1.93 -5.34
N PRO A 15 -13.77 -1.97 -5.31
CA PRO A 15 -13.04 -2.99 -4.56
C PRO A 15 -13.54 -3.05 -3.11
N ALA A 16 -13.71 -4.27 -2.59
CA ALA A 16 -14.14 -4.46 -1.22
C ALA A 16 -13.09 -3.88 -0.25
N PRO A 17 -13.50 -3.22 0.84
CA PRO A 17 -12.55 -2.71 1.82
C PRO A 17 -11.75 -3.88 2.43
N PRO A 18 -10.45 -3.67 2.73
CA PRO A 18 -9.62 -4.69 3.35
C PRO A 18 -10.27 -5.24 4.62
N ARG A 19 -10.12 -6.55 4.86
CA ARG A 19 -10.61 -7.15 6.11
C ARG A 19 -9.90 -6.50 7.30
N ALA A 20 -10.68 -6.09 8.30
CA ALA A 20 -10.19 -5.31 9.44
C ALA A 20 -9.02 -5.98 10.19
N ASP A 21 -8.98 -7.32 10.24
CA ASP A 21 -7.89 -8.07 10.87
C ASP A 21 -6.55 -7.94 10.11
N VAL A 22 -6.62 -7.92 8.77
CA VAL A 22 -5.47 -7.66 7.91
C VAL A 22 -5.03 -6.20 8.05
N ALA A 23 -5.98 -5.27 8.14
CA ALA A 23 -5.69 -3.86 8.36
C ALA A 23 -5.03 -3.59 9.72
N LEU A 24 -5.45 -4.27 10.79
CA LEU A 24 -4.85 -4.13 12.12
C LEU A 24 -3.44 -4.72 12.17
N THR A 25 -3.23 -5.90 11.58
CA THR A 25 -1.90 -6.53 11.51
C THR A 25 -0.95 -5.69 10.67
N ALA A 26 -1.43 -5.15 9.54
CA ALA A 26 -0.67 -4.21 8.73
C ALA A 26 -0.34 -2.94 9.51
N ALA A 27 -1.29 -2.37 10.25
CA ALA A 27 -1.07 -1.16 11.06
C ALA A 27 -0.05 -1.37 12.19
N GLN A 28 -0.02 -2.55 12.81
CA GLN A 28 1.02 -2.90 13.79
C GLN A 28 2.39 -2.98 13.12
N GLY A 29 2.49 -3.68 11.98
CA GLY A 29 3.73 -3.75 11.22
C GLY A 29 4.23 -2.38 10.74
N LEU A 30 3.34 -1.41 10.51
CA LEU A 30 3.74 -0.04 10.15
C LEU A 30 4.43 0.72 11.29
N ASN A 31 4.10 0.44 12.56
CA ASN A 31 4.78 1.06 13.70
C ASN A 31 6.21 0.52 13.84
N ASP A 32 6.41 -0.79 13.69
CA ASP A 32 7.75 -1.39 13.72
C ASP A 32 8.67 -0.81 12.64
N ARG A 33 8.10 -0.48 11.47
CA ARG A 33 8.83 0.19 10.38
C ARG A 33 9.19 1.65 10.70
N ALA A 34 8.44 2.33 11.56
CA ALA A 34 8.78 3.70 11.97
C ALA A 34 10.03 3.74 12.86
N ASP A 35 10.19 2.74 13.74
CA ASP A 35 11.39 2.56 14.55
C ASP A 35 12.59 2.21 13.65
N GLU A 36 12.42 1.30 12.70
CA GLU A 36 13.46 0.93 11.72
C GLU A 36 13.91 2.14 10.86
N LEU A 37 12.98 3.00 10.42
CA LEU A 37 13.32 4.23 9.70
C LEU A 37 14.12 5.22 10.56
N THR A 38 13.87 5.24 11.88
CA THR A 38 14.62 6.06 12.83
C THR A 38 16.06 5.55 12.97
N GLU A 39 16.28 4.23 12.97
CA GLU A 39 17.61 3.61 12.96
C GLU A 39 18.34 3.90 11.63
N ILE A 40 17.65 3.77 10.50
CA ILE A 40 18.19 4.06 9.16
C ILE A 40 18.60 5.52 9.02
N ALA A 41 17.93 6.46 9.69
CA ALA A 41 18.31 7.86 9.68
C ALA A 41 19.70 8.10 10.30
N GLN A 42 20.17 7.20 11.18
CA GLN A 42 21.51 7.26 11.79
C GLN A 42 22.59 6.55 10.96
N MET A 43 22.23 5.85 9.89
CA MET A 43 23.18 5.15 9.03
C MET A 43 24.01 6.10 8.15
N PRO A 44 25.21 5.67 7.72
CA PRO A 44 25.96 6.33 6.66
C PRO A 44 25.12 6.48 5.38
N LEU A 45 25.38 7.55 4.63
CA LEU A 45 24.58 7.92 3.46
C LEU A 45 24.60 6.83 2.37
N GLU A 46 25.71 6.11 2.25
CA GLU A 46 25.87 5.01 1.28
C GLU A 46 24.99 3.81 1.63
N GLU A 47 24.86 3.50 2.93
CA GLU A 47 24.08 2.37 3.45
C GLU A 47 22.59 2.71 3.51
N ARG A 48 22.26 3.98 3.78
CA ARG A 48 20.89 4.46 3.92
C ARG A 48 20.05 4.26 2.66
N ALA A 49 20.63 4.47 1.48
CA ALA A 49 19.90 4.30 0.22
C ALA A 49 19.50 2.84 -0.01
N ALA A 50 20.40 1.89 0.27
CA ALA A 50 20.13 0.47 0.14
C ALA A 50 19.06 0.01 1.16
N ALA A 51 19.17 0.47 2.41
CA ALA A 51 18.19 0.15 3.45
C ALA A 51 16.79 0.69 3.13
N LEU A 52 16.68 1.94 2.66
CA LEU A 52 15.40 2.51 2.21
C LEU A 52 14.82 1.78 1.00
N SER A 53 15.67 1.34 0.06
CA SER A 53 15.22 0.57 -1.11
C SER A 53 14.64 -0.78 -0.70
N ALA A 54 15.27 -1.48 0.26
CA ALA A 54 14.76 -2.75 0.78
C ALA A 54 13.40 -2.60 1.47
N ILE A 55 13.20 -1.54 2.27
CA ILE A 55 11.90 -1.25 2.88
C ILE A 55 10.84 -0.98 1.81
N HIS A 56 11.18 -0.19 0.79
CA HIS A 56 10.27 0.11 -0.31
C HIS A 56 9.84 -1.16 -1.06
N GLU A 57 10.79 -2.07 -1.35
CA GLU A 57 10.49 -3.34 -2.02
C GLU A 57 9.60 -4.26 -1.19
N ASP A 58 9.83 -4.35 0.12
CA ASP A 58 8.97 -5.15 1.00
C ASP A 58 7.55 -4.59 1.08
N LEU A 59 7.40 -3.27 1.26
CA LEU A 59 6.10 -2.61 1.27
C LEU A 59 5.36 -2.78 -0.06
N ALA A 60 6.05 -2.63 -1.19
CA ALA A 60 5.48 -2.86 -2.51
C ALA A 60 5.04 -4.32 -2.67
N SER A 61 5.80 -5.29 -2.15
CA SER A 61 5.43 -6.71 -2.15
C SER A 61 4.17 -6.98 -1.31
N VAL A 62 4.06 -6.37 -0.14
CA VAL A 62 2.86 -6.49 0.71
C VAL A 62 1.63 -5.91 0.01
N LEU A 63 1.75 -4.74 -0.62
CA LEU A 63 0.67 -4.13 -1.39
C LEU A 63 0.25 -5.00 -2.56
N HIS A 64 1.20 -5.49 -3.34
CA HIS A 64 0.91 -6.35 -4.48
C HIS A 64 0.20 -7.66 -4.06
N LYS A 65 0.64 -8.28 -2.95
CA LYS A 65 -0.03 -9.45 -2.37
C LYS A 65 -1.46 -9.15 -1.91
N ALA A 66 -1.73 -7.92 -1.47
CA ALA A 66 -3.07 -7.51 -1.06
C ALA A 66 -3.99 -7.19 -2.26
N GLU A 67 -3.42 -6.82 -3.41
CA GLU A 67 -4.15 -6.51 -4.65
C GLU A 67 -4.64 -7.77 -5.39
N GLY A 68 -3.90 -8.89 -5.31
CA GLY A 68 -4.30 -10.19 -5.85
C GLY A 68 -3.68 -10.54 -7.20
#